data_AF-A0A520I278-F1
#
_entry.id   AF-A0A520I278-F1
#
_cell.length_a   1.000
_cell.length_b   1.000
_cell.length_c   1.000
_cell.angle_alpha   90.00
_cell.angle_beta   90.00
_cell.angle_gamma   90.00
#
_symmetry.space_group_name_H-M   'P 1'
#
loop_
_entity.id
_entity.type
_entity.pdbx_description
1 polymer ?
#
loop_
_entity_poly.entity_id
_entity_poly.type
_entity_poly.pdbx_seq_one_letter_code
_entity_poly.pdbx_strand_id
1 'polypeptide(L)' 'VAEYGNPVTVFVDDLAVHHESVARHAPGVHRLHMVSEPTLAVNVPKAPEAHARIDDWREAADWIATRFEAGLPADA' A
#
# COMPACT_ATOMS: atom_id res chain seq x y z
N VAL A 1 11.30 9.53 1.38
CA VAL A 1 10.44 10.44 2.17
C VAL A 1 11.21 11.71 2.54
N ALA A 2 12.20 11.64 3.44
CA ALA A 2 12.93 12.82 3.95
C ALA A 2 13.49 13.79 2.88
N GLU A 3 13.97 13.28 1.74
CA GLU A 3 14.46 14.10 0.62
C GLU A 3 13.37 15.01 0.01
N TYR A 4 12.10 14.58 0.05
CA TYR A 4 10.96 15.32 -0.50
C TYR A 4 10.08 15.95 0.59
N GLY A 5 10.58 16.05 1.83
CA GLY A 5 9.81 16.49 3.00
C GLY A 5 9.03 15.34 3.66
N ASN A 6 7.80 15.62 4.11
CA ASN A 6 6.90 14.61 4.70
C ASN A 6 5.60 14.46 3.90
N PRO A 7 5.66 14.11 2.59
CA PRO A 7 4.48 13.92 1.77
C PRO A 7 3.72 12.66 2.20
N VAL A 8 2.39 12.68 2.04
CA VAL A 8 1.61 11.44 2.06
C VAL A 8 2.19 10.50 1.01
N THR A 9 2.55 9.30 1.44
CA THR A 9 3.23 8.31 0.61
C THR A 9 2.44 7.02 0.62
N VAL A 10 2.29 6.42 -0.56
CA VAL A 10 1.72 5.08 -0.74
C VAL A 10 2.80 4.16 -1.33
N PHE A 11 2.97 2.99 -0.74
CA PHE A 11 3.75 1.88 -1.25
C PHE A 11 2.81 0.81 -1.81
N VAL A 12 3.03 0.41 -3.07
CA VAL A 12 2.22 -0.57 -3.80
C VAL A 12 3.11 -1.71 -4.24
N ASP A 13 2.79 -2.94 -3.82
CA ASP A 13 3.61 -4.12 -4.10
C ASP A 13 2.79 -5.41 -3.94
N ASP A 14 3.15 -6.47 -4.66
CA ASP A 14 2.49 -7.77 -4.65
C ASP A 14 3.12 -8.78 -3.68
N LEU A 15 4.25 -8.45 -3.05
CA LEU A 15 4.95 -9.33 -2.12
C LEU A 15 4.72 -8.94 -0.66
N ALA A 16 4.16 -9.86 0.12
CA ALA A 16 3.84 -9.65 1.53
C ALA A 16 5.05 -9.23 2.38
N VAL A 17 6.24 -9.77 2.09
CA VAL A 17 7.48 -9.44 2.81
C VAL A 17 7.93 -7.99 2.63
N HIS A 18 7.59 -7.36 1.50
CA HIS A 18 7.89 -5.95 1.28
C HIS A 18 7.03 -5.05 2.17
N HIS A 19 5.76 -5.41 2.39
CA HIS A 19 4.87 -4.69 3.31
C HIS A 19 5.38 -4.74 4.75
N GLU A 20 5.89 -5.88 5.21
CA GLU A 20 6.51 -6.01 6.53
C GLU A 20 7.73 -5.09 6.69
N SER A 21 8.59 -5.03 5.67
CA SER A 21 9.75 -4.14 5.65
C SER A 21 9.32 -2.67 5.75
N VAL A 22 8.32 -2.26 4.98
CA VAL A 22 7.82 -0.88 5.00
C VAL A 22 7.19 -0.54 6.35
N ALA A 23 6.40 -1.44 6.94
CA ALA A 23 5.83 -1.22 8.27
C ALA A 23 6.92 -0.99 9.33
N ARG A 24 8.02 -1.75 9.27
CA ARG A 24 9.15 -1.62 10.20
C ARG A 24 9.94 -0.33 10.03
N HIS A 25 10.22 0.07 8.78
CA HIS A 25 11.17 1.13 8.49
C HIS A 25 10.52 2.48 8.17
N ALA A 26 9.25 2.49 7.77
CA ALA A 26 8.49 3.66 7.40
C ALA A 26 7.00 3.50 7.76
N PRO A 27 6.66 3.40 9.06
CA PRO A 27 5.31 3.06 9.51
C PRO A 27 4.21 4.00 8.98
N GLY A 28 4.52 5.29 8.81
CA GLY A 28 3.60 6.29 8.27
C GLY A 28 3.34 6.22 6.76
N VAL A 29 3.93 5.26 6.04
CA VAL A 29 3.65 5.01 4.62
C VAL A 29 2.42 4.12 4.49
N HIS A 30 1.43 4.56 3.71
CA HIS A 30 0.27 3.75 3.34
C HIS A 30 0.74 2.54 2.52
N ARG A 31 0.21 1.36 2.81
CA ARG A 31 0.66 0.09 2.23
C ARG A 31 -0.51 -0.59 1.53
N LEU A 32 -0.43 -0.69 0.21
CA LEU A 32 -1.42 -1.35 -0.64
C LEU A 32 -0.80 -2.62 -1.21
N HIS A 33 -1.30 -3.78 -0.76
CA HIS A 33 -0.95 -5.05 -1.38
C HIS A 33 -1.78 -5.19 -2.65
N MET A 34 -1.15 -5.11 -3.82
CA MET A 34 -1.85 -5.10 -5.10
C MET A 34 -1.40 -6.29 -5.95
N VAL A 35 -2.33 -7.15 -6.35
CA VAL A 35 -2.02 -8.34 -7.16
C VAL A 35 -2.90 -8.34 -8.41
N SER A 36 -2.42 -7.73 -9.49
CA SER A 36 -3.22 -7.54 -10.71
C SER A 36 -3.41 -8.79 -11.55
N GLU A 37 -2.60 -9.83 -11.35
CA GLU A 37 -2.68 -11.08 -12.11
C GLU A 37 -3.77 -11.98 -11.49
N PRO A 38 -4.92 -12.19 -12.17
CA PRO A 38 -6.06 -12.86 -11.55
C PRO A 38 -5.77 -14.30 -11.12
N THR A 39 -4.92 -15.00 -11.86
CA THR A 39 -4.55 -16.39 -11.54
C THR A 39 -3.65 -16.49 -10.30
N LEU A 40 -2.88 -15.44 -10.02
CA LEU A 40 -2.05 -15.34 -8.82
C LEU A 40 -2.87 -14.84 -7.63
N ALA A 41 -3.72 -13.84 -7.83
CA ALA A 41 -4.47 -13.15 -6.78
C ALA A 41 -5.27 -14.11 -5.88
N VAL A 42 -5.90 -15.14 -6.46
CA VAL A 42 -6.69 -16.15 -5.72
C VAL A 42 -5.87 -16.98 -4.72
N ASN A 43 -4.55 -17.05 -4.92
CA ASN A 43 -3.64 -17.84 -4.09
C ASN A 43 -2.84 -17.00 -3.09
N VAL A 44 -2.91 -15.67 -3.21
CA VAL A 44 -2.16 -14.75 -2.36
C VAL A 44 -3.14 -14.12 -1.39
N PRO A 45 -3.05 -14.35 -0.06
CA PRO A 45 -3.87 -13.64 0.92
C PRO A 45 -3.39 -12.19 1.09
N LYS A 46 -4.20 -11.33 1.72
CA LYS A 46 -3.76 -9.99 2.14
C LYS A 46 -2.53 -10.12 3.05
N ALA A 47 -1.55 -9.25 2.85
CA ALA A 47 -0.38 -9.19 3.72
C ALA A 47 -0.81 -8.60 5.08
N PRO A 48 -0.38 -9.15 6.23
CA PRO A 48 -0.82 -8.67 7.54
C PRO A 48 -0.61 -7.16 7.72
N GLU A 49 0.54 -6.66 7.25
CA GLU A 49 0.95 -5.27 7.37
C GLU A 49 0.36 -4.35 6.29
N ALA A 50 -0.37 -4.89 5.31
CA ALA A 50 -1.02 -4.09 4.29
C ALA A 50 -2.34 -3.50 4.81
N HIS A 51 -2.51 -2.19 4.60
CA HIS A 51 -3.73 -1.46 4.95
C HIS A 51 -4.90 -1.88 4.07
N ALA A 52 -4.63 -2.22 2.81
CA ALA A 52 -5.62 -2.72 1.86
C ALA A 52 -5.03 -3.82 0.97
N ARG A 53 -5.93 -4.66 0.43
CA ARG A 53 -5.65 -5.61 -0.66
C ARG A 53 -6.63 -5.34 -1.78
N ILE A 54 -6.13 -5.06 -2.97
CA ILE A 54 -6.93 -4.72 -4.15
C ILE A 54 -6.28 -5.40 -5.36
N ASP A 55 -7.07 -6.04 -6.22
CA ASP A 55 -6.56 -6.77 -7.39
C ASP A 55 -6.82 -6.00 -8.72
N ASP A 56 -7.58 -4.90 -8.69
CA ASP A 56 -7.85 -4.05 -9.85
C ASP A 56 -7.15 -2.68 -9.75
N TRP A 57 -6.52 -2.24 -10.83
CA TRP A 57 -5.78 -0.97 -10.86
C TRP A 57 -6.67 0.28 -10.75
N ARG A 58 -7.92 0.23 -11.20
CA ARG A 58 -8.85 1.37 -11.13
C ARG A 58 -9.28 1.58 -9.68
N GLU A 59 -9.65 0.49 -9.00
CA GLU A 59 -9.95 0.52 -7.56
C GLU A 59 -8.72 0.95 -6.74
N ALA A 60 -7.52 0.48 -7.11
CA ALA A 60 -6.28 0.90 -6.48
C ALA A 60 -6.03 2.41 -6.66
N ALA A 61 -6.28 2.95 -7.86
CA ALA A 61 -6.12 4.38 -8.14
C ALA A 61 -7.06 5.23 -7.28
N ASP A 62 -8.34 4.85 -7.16
CA ASP A 62 -9.31 5.55 -6.31
C ASP A 62 -8.92 5.51 -4.83
N TRP A 63 -8.42 4.35 -4.38
CA TRP A 63 -7.92 4.18 -3.03
C TRP A 63 -6.73 5.10 -2.74
N ILE A 64 -5.77 5.18 -3.67
CA ILE A 64 -4.58 6.05 -3.58
C ILE A 64 -4.97 7.52 -3.57
N ALA A 65 -5.84 7.94 -4.49
CA ALA A 65 -6.30 9.32 -4.60
C ALA A 65 -6.93 9.80 -3.28
N THR A 66 -7.76 8.96 -2.66
CA THR A 66 -8.37 9.27 -1.35
C THR A 66 -7.32 9.57 -0.27
N ARG A 67 -6.17 8.88 -0.26
CA ARG A 67 -5.11 9.13 0.72
C ARG A 67 -4.40 10.45 0.45
N PHE A 68 -4.15 10.73 -0.82
CA PHE A 68 -3.54 12.00 -1.23
C PHE A 68 -4.46 13.19 -0.94
N GLU A 69 -5.77 13.05 -1.15
CA GLU A 69 -6.77 14.05 -0.78
C GLU A 69 -6.84 14.26 0.73
N ALA A 70 -6.80 13.18 1.52
CA ALA A 70 -6.81 13.27 2.97
C ALA A 70 -5.58 13.98 3.54
N GLY A 71 -4.41 13.85 2.88
CA GLY A 71 -3.20 14.56 3.31
C GLY A 71 -2.59 14.01 4.62
N LEU A 72 -3.01 12.84 5.07
CA LEU A 72 -2.58 12.24 6.34
C LEU A 72 -1.67 11.00 6.13
N PRO A 73 -0.65 10.81 6.98
CA PRO A 73 0.15 9.58 6.98
C PRO A 73 -0.71 8.36 7.37
N ALA A 74 -0.17 7.16 7.15
CA ALA A 74 -0.79 5.95 7.66
C ALA A 74 -0.71 5.88 9.19
N ASP A 75 -1.75 5.31 9.81
CA ASP A 75 -1.71 4.96 11.22
C ASP A 75 -0.75 3.78 11.43
N ALA A 76 0.00 3.81 12.54
CA ALA A 76 0.97 2.77 12.90
C ALA A 76 0.29 1.56 13.54
#